data_AF-A0A7V9S270-F1
#
_entry.id   AF-A0A7V9S270-F1
#
_cell.length_a   1.000
_cell.length_b   1.000
_cell.length_c   1.000
_cell.angle_alpha   90.00
_cell.angle_beta   90.00
_cell.angle_gamma   90.00
#
_symmetry.space_group_name_H-M   'P 1'
#
loop_
_entity.id
_entity.type
_entity.pdbx_description
1 polymer ?
#
loop_
_entity_poly.entity_id
_entity_poly.type
_entity_poly.pdbx_seq_one_letter_code
_entity_poly.pdbx_strand_id
1 'polypeptide(L)'
;MRGTLALVLHAHMPYVEGFGKWPFGEEWLWEAISSVYVRLLGVVEEAPVTVGLTPVLCDQLELLPGEAGTRLRRYLQEVKAPLHARDAAELQAGGGALEAAEVSRAAGDYVPAEEALEAIGGDLLGAYRRAADGGPLELMTSAATHAVLPLLATRAGLRLQLETGISSHRRRFGSFSGAFWLPECAYEPGLEHELARHGVSAFVVDQTRAHELGSPEQLEPVATEAGPVAVPLDWEAVSRVWSNESGYPAHRVYRDYHRGSPGGAHPWANGGGPYSHGDALAQARRDAEDFVARAIERLDRYARERDRPGLLCCPFDAELLGHWWYEGPAWLAAVLAEADRSGLELVTLSEGVECSEPVRRTLVASTWGEGGDLSTWDSPAVAELVFAARAAELELVMRARGLDRDDLAAAARELLALQSSDWAFMASR
;
A
#
# COMPACT_ATOMS: atom_id res chain seq x y z
N MET A 1 -0.86 1.47 -30.96
CA MET A 1 -0.06 2.02 -29.85
C MET A 1 -0.01 0.95 -28.76
N ARG A 2 1.11 0.84 -28.02
CA ARG A 2 1.39 -0.26 -27.07
C ARG A 2 0.42 -0.30 -25.88
N GLY A 3 0.02 0.87 -25.37
CA GLY A 3 -0.73 1.00 -24.11
C GLY A 3 0.17 1.57 -23.02
N THR A 4 -0.36 1.62 -21.79
CA THR A 4 0.24 2.35 -20.66
C THR A 4 0.36 1.47 -19.43
N LEU A 5 1.27 1.83 -18.52
CA LEU A 5 1.47 1.19 -17.22
C LEU A 5 1.06 2.14 -16.10
N ALA A 6 0.11 1.70 -15.26
CA ALA A 6 -0.26 2.37 -14.02
C ALA A 6 0.34 1.64 -12.82
N LEU A 7 1.26 2.31 -12.11
CA LEU A 7 1.78 1.85 -10.82
C LEU A 7 0.91 2.44 -9.71
N VAL A 8 0.37 1.58 -8.85
CA VAL A 8 -0.50 1.97 -7.74
C VAL A 8 0.11 1.50 -6.43
N LEU A 9 0.46 2.42 -5.53
CA LEU A 9 1.12 2.10 -4.26
C LEU A 9 0.13 2.29 -3.11
N HIS A 10 -0.30 1.20 -2.48
CA HIS A 10 -1.24 1.22 -1.37
C HIS A 10 -0.48 1.30 -0.04
N ALA A 11 -0.51 2.45 0.63
CA ALA A 11 0.08 2.63 1.95
C ALA A 11 -1.00 2.60 3.03
N HIS A 12 -0.82 1.69 3.98
CA HIS A 12 -1.79 1.42 5.02
C HIS A 12 -1.12 1.02 6.33
N MET A 13 -1.64 1.59 7.43
CA MET A 13 -1.34 1.15 8.78
C MET A 13 -2.64 1.21 9.59
N PRO A 14 -3.03 0.16 10.32
CA PRO A 14 -4.11 0.26 11.30
C PRO A 14 -3.79 1.33 12.35
N TYR A 15 -4.79 1.76 13.11
CA TYR A 15 -4.55 2.76 14.16
C TYR A 15 -3.74 2.16 15.31
N VAL A 16 -2.47 2.55 15.41
CA VAL A 16 -1.50 2.04 16.41
C VAL A 16 -0.83 3.15 17.23
N GLU A 17 -0.95 4.40 16.81
CA GLU A 17 -0.43 5.56 17.56
C GLU A 17 -1.04 5.59 18.98
N GLY A 18 -0.19 5.60 20.01
CA GLY A 18 -0.61 5.54 21.40
C GLY A 18 -1.02 4.15 21.92
N PHE A 19 -1.03 3.11 21.07
CA PHE A 19 -1.47 1.76 21.43
C PHE A 19 -0.35 0.72 21.30
N GLY A 20 0.25 0.35 22.44
CA GLY A 20 1.38 -0.58 22.45
C GLY A 20 2.66 0.07 21.91
N LYS A 21 3.82 -0.41 22.36
CA LYS A 21 5.12 0.14 21.93
C LYS A 21 5.99 -0.89 21.24
N TRP A 22 6.02 -2.11 21.76
CA TRP A 22 6.87 -3.20 21.29
C TRP A 22 6.29 -4.55 21.76
N PRO A 23 6.34 -5.63 20.97
CA PRO A 23 6.83 -5.71 19.58
C PRO A 23 5.77 -5.28 18.54
N PHE A 24 4.57 -4.90 19.00
CA PHE A 24 3.45 -4.45 18.18
C PHE A 24 3.01 -3.06 18.64
N GLY A 25 2.37 -2.32 17.74
CA GLY A 25 1.88 -0.97 18.01
C GLY A 25 2.72 0.11 17.34
N GLU A 26 3.16 1.09 18.11
CA GLU A 26 3.89 2.26 17.59
C GLU A 26 5.16 1.92 16.80
N GLU A 27 5.86 0.84 17.14
CA GLU A 27 7.05 0.41 16.39
C GLU A 27 6.76 0.19 14.89
N TRP A 28 5.63 -0.44 14.56
CA TRP A 28 5.23 -0.65 13.17
C TRP A 28 5.09 0.67 12.42
N LEU A 29 4.46 1.66 13.06
CA LEU A 29 4.29 2.99 12.49
C LEU A 29 5.65 3.70 12.30
N TRP A 30 6.55 3.63 13.29
CA TRP A 30 7.86 4.27 13.21
C TRP A 30 8.76 3.64 12.14
N GLU A 31 8.76 2.32 12.04
CA GLU A 31 9.51 1.61 11.00
C GLU A 31 8.98 1.91 9.62
N ALA A 32 7.65 1.91 9.43
CA ALA A 32 7.03 2.24 8.16
C ALA A 32 7.28 3.70 7.75
N ILE A 33 7.18 4.67 8.66
CA ILE A 33 7.48 6.07 8.33
C ILE A 33 8.94 6.23 7.87
N SER A 34 9.88 5.68 8.64
CA SER A 34 11.31 5.89 8.40
C SER A 34 11.88 5.07 7.25
N SER A 35 11.33 3.88 6.99
CA SER A 35 11.85 2.93 5.99
C SER A 35 11.05 2.92 4.69
N VAL A 36 9.80 3.41 4.73
CA VAL A 36 8.85 3.36 3.61
C VAL A 36 8.38 4.75 3.25
N TYR A 37 7.50 5.38 4.05
CA TYR A 37 6.71 6.53 3.57
C TYR A 37 7.52 7.77 3.22
N VAL A 38 8.57 8.07 3.99
CA VAL A 38 9.44 9.21 3.71
C VAL A 38 10.30 8.94 2.47
N ARG A 39 10.84 7.73 2.37
CA ARG A 39 11.67 7.32 1.23
C ARG A 39 10.87 7.24 -0.05
N LEU A 40 9.64 6.74 0.04
CA LEU A 40 8.74 6.58 -1.08
C LEU A 40 8.41 7.92 -1.73
N LEU A 41 8.14 8.96 -0.93
CA LEU A 41 7.89 10.31 -1.44
C LEU A 41 9.05 10.78 -2.32
N GLY A 42 10.29 10.66 -1.85
CA GLY A 42 11.47 11.07 -2.62
C GLY A 42 11.74 10.23 -3.89
N VAL A 43 11.07 9.10 -4.07
CA VAL A 43 11.14 8.29 -5.30
C VAL A 43 10.03 8.67 -6.27
N VAL A 44 8.82 8.99 -5.78
CA VAL A 44 7.62 9.12 -6.61
C VAL A 44 7.16 10.56 -6.87
N GLU A 45 7.72 11.56 -6.19
CA GLU A 45 7.22 12.94 -6.24
C GLU A 45 7.22 13.57 -7.65
N GLU A 46 8.12 13.14 -8.53
CA GLU A 46 8.24 13.62 -9.93
C GLU A 46 7.77 12.59 -10.97
N ALA A 47 7.02 11.55 -10.58
CA ALA A 47 6.58 10.48 -11.46
C ALA A 47 5.05 10.31 -11.54
N PRO A 48 4.49 9.93 -12.70
CA PRO A 48 3.07 9.64 -12.87
C PRO A 48 2.72 8.29 -12.23
N VAL A 49 2.59 8.31 -10.91
CA VAL A 49 2.28 7.16 -10.05
C VAL A 49 1.08 7.52 -9.20
N THR A 50 0.23 6.55 -8.86
CA THR A 50 -0.86 6.75 -7.90
C THR A 50 -0.45 6.22 -6.53
N VAL A 51 -0.43 7.08 -5.51
CA VAL A 51 -0.17 6.69 -4.12
C VAL A 51 -1.49 6.75 -3.33
N GLY A 52 -1.97 5.59 -2.90
CA GLY A 52 -3.10 5.45 -1.99
C GLY A 52 -2.66 5.63 -0.55
N LEU A 53 -3.17 6.66 0.13
CA LEU A 53 -2.94 6.86 1.57
C LEU A 53 -4.27 6.62 2.30
N THR A 54 -4.34 5.59 3.14
CA THR A 54 -5.60 5.37 3.88
C THR A 54 -5.88 6.51 4.86
N PRO A 55 -7.16 6.86 5.09
CA PRO A 55 -7.52 7.92 6.04
C PRO A 55 -6.99 7.68 7.45
N VAL A 56 -7.06 6.44 7.95
CA VAL A 56 -6.53 6.05 9.26
C VAL A 56 -5.00 6.16 9.36
N LEU A 57 -4.26 5.91 8.28
CA LEU A 57 -2.82 6.19 8.23
C LEU A 57 -2.59 7.70 8.29
N CYS A 58 -3.34 8.48 7.50
CA CYS A 58 -3.23 9.94 7.50
C CYS A 58 -3.53 10.55 8.88
N ASP A 59 -4.48 10.00 9.65
CA ASP A 59 -4.76 10.46 11.01
C ASP A 59 -3.54 10.35 11.92
N GLN A 60 -2.73 9.30 11.77
CA GLN A 60 -1.51 9.10 12.54
C GLN A 60 -0.35 9.97 12.02
N LEU A 61 -0.22 10.13 10.69
CA LEU A 61 0.80 10.98 10.09
C LEU A 61 0.60 12.47 10.39
N GLU A 62 -0.66 12.93 10.58
CA GLU A 62 -0.98 14.32 10.93
C GLU A 62 -0.46 14.71 12.33
N LEU A 63 -0.09 13.74 13.17
CA LEU A 63 0.47 13.97 14.50
C LEU A 63 1.99 14.20 14.49
N LEU A 64 2.67 13.91 13.36
CA LEU A 64 4.13 13.98 13.25
C LEU A 64 4.75 15.35 13.52
N PRO A 65 4.13 16.49 13.19
CA PRO A 65 4.65 17.80 13.59
C PRO A 65 4.71 18.01 15.12
N GLY A 66 4.01 17.18 15.90
CA GLY A 66 3.89 17.28 17.34
C GLY A 66 4.71 16.25 18.14
N GLU A 67 4.12 15.78 19.23
CA GLU A 67 4.80 14.88 20.17
C GLU A 67 5.03 13.48 19.57
N ALA A 68 4.19 13.01 18.63
CA ALA A 68 4.43 11.77 17.88
C ALA A 68 5.76 11.82 17.09
N GLY A 69 6.06 12.93 16.40
CA GLY A 69 7.36 13.09 15.72
C GLY A 69 8.54 13.18 16.67
N THR A 70 8.32 13.70 17.88
CA THR A 70 9.35 13.66 18.95
C THR A 70 9.61 12.23 19.41
N ARG A 71 8.57 11.40 19.54
CA ARG A 71 8.71 9.97 19.86
C ARG A 71 9.39 9.19 18.74
N LEU A 72 9.05 9.46 17.48
CA LEU A 72 9.74 8.88 16.32
C LEU A 72 11.23 9.22 16.34
N ARG A 73 11.59 10.49 16.52
CA ARG A 73 13.00 10.91 16.61
C ARG A 73 13.73 10.19 17.75
N ARG A 74 13.10 10.11 18.93
CA ARG A 74 13.64 9.35 20.06
C ARG A 74 13.83 7.87 19.70
N TYR A 75 12.85 7.25 19.05
CA TYR A 75 12.95 5.87 18.60
C TYR A 75 14.15 5.67 17.68
N LEU A 76 14.36 6.54 16.69
CA LEU A 76 15.50 6.43 15.78
C LEU A 76 16.85 6.63 16.50
N GLN A 77 16.97 7.68 17.32
CA GLN A 77 18.23 8.11 17.92
C GLN A 77 18.60 7.38 19.22
N GLU A 78 17.63 7.11 20.08
CA GLU A 78 17.85 6.52 21.42
C GLU A 78 17.57 5.02 21.47
N VAL A 79 16.86 4.46 20.47
CA VAL A 79 16.57 3.02 20.39
C VAL A 79 17.30 2.38 19.22
N LYS A 80 16.99 2.74 17.97
CA LYS A 80 17.53 2.06 16.79
C LYS A 80 19.04 2.24 16.62
N ALA A 81 19.56 3.46 16.72
CA ALA A 81 20.99 3.69 16.54
C ALA A 81 21.86 2.97 17.60
N PRO A 82 21.56 3.01 18.92
CA PRO A 82 22.29 2.24 19.91
C PRO A 82 22.16 0.72 19.74
N LEU A 83 20.98 0.23 19.33
CA LEU A 83 20.78 -1.20 19.04
C LEU A 83 21.67 -1.67 17.89
N HIS A 84 21.75 -0.91 16.78
CA HIS A 84 22.64 -1.25 15.67
C HIS A 84 24.11 -1.26 16.10
N ALA A 85 24.54 -0.27 16.89
CA ALA A 85 25.91 -0.21 17.38
C ALA A 85 26.27 -1.40 18.28
N ARG A 86 25.34 -1.80 19.17
CA ARG A 86 25.52 -2.96 20.05
C ARG A 86 25.57 -4.26 19.23
N ASP A 87 24.62 -4.42 18.32
CA ASP A 87 24.48 -5.62 17.51
C ASP A 87 25.67 -5.82 16.55
N ALA A 88 26.16 -4.74 15.92
CA ALA A 88 27.40 -4.77 15.15
C ALA A 88 28.60 -5.20 15.99
N ALA A 89 28.73 -4.71 17.23
CA ALA A 89 29.83 -5.11 18.12
C ALA A 89 29.73 -6.58 18.54
N GLU A 90 28.52 -7.09 18.81
CA GLU A 90 28.27 -8.49 19.14
C GLU A 90 28.60 -9.41 17.95
N LEU A 91 28.16 -9.06 16.73
CA LEU A 91 28.50 -9.79 15.50
C LEU A 91 30.01 -9.80 15.24
N GLN A 92 30.68 -8.65 15.42
CA GLN A 92 32.13 -8.54 15.26
C GLN A 92 32.86 -9.45 16.26
N ALA A 93 32.45 -9.46 17.53
CA ALA A 93 33.02 -10.32 18.56
C ALA A 93 32.77 -11.82 18.28
N GLY A 94 31.64 -12.15 17.65
CA GLY A 94 31.29 -13.48 17.18
C GLY A 94 31.99 -13.93 15.89
N GLY A 95 32.83 -13.09 15.28
CA GLY A 95 33.55 -13.39 14.04
C GLY A 95 32.80 -13.06 12.74
N GLY A 96 31.60 -12.48 12.82
CA GLY A 96 30.80 -12.02 11.68
C GLY A 96 31.18 -10.61 11.23
N ALA A 97 32.41 -10.44 10.73
CA ALA A 97 32.94 -9.10 10.39
C ALA A 97 32.18 -8.42 9.24
N LEU A 98 31.69 -9.21 8.27
CA LEU A 98 30.91 -8.67 7.15
C LEU A 98 29.51 -8.27 7.60
N GLU A 99 28.87 -9.10 8.42
CA GLU A 99 27.57 -8.81 9.02
C GLU A 99 27.63 -7.57 9.92
N ALA A 100 28.67 -7.45 10.76
CA ALA A 100 28.87 -6.27 11.61
C ALA A 100 29.05 -4.98 10.80
N ALA A 101 29.79 -5.04 9.69
CA ALA A 101 29.96 -3.92 8.79
C ALA A 101 28.63 -3.51 8.14
N GLU A 102 27.82 -4.48 7.74
CA GLU A 102 26.49 -4.21 7.18
C GLU A 102 25.54 -3.60 8.21
N VAL A 103 25.46 -4.12 9.44
CA VAL A 103 24.64 -3.50 10.50
C VAL A 103 25.07 -2.06 10.75
N SER A 104 26.38 -1.80 10.76
CA SER A 104 26.91 -0.44 10.91
C SER A 104 26.53 0.47 9.74
N ARG A 105 26.52 -0.04 8.51
CA ARG A 105 26.09 0.70 7.31
C ARG A 105 24.58 0.98 7.36
N ALA A 106 23.77 -0.03 7.66
CA ALA A 106 22.31 0.05 7.71
C ALA A 106 21.82 1.03 8.78
N ALA A 107 22.56 1.23 9.87
CA ALA A 107 22.25 2.29 10.84
C ALA A 107 22.19 3.70 10.18
N GLY A 108 22.99 3.93 9.14
CA GLY A 108 23.00 5.18 8.38
C GLY A 108 21.75 5.40 7.52
N ASP A 109 20.94 4.37 7.28
CA ASP A 109 19.71 4.47 6.48
C ASP A 109 18.65 5.36 7.13
N TYR A 110 18.65 5.47 8.45
CA TYR A 110 17.69 6.29 9.18
C TYR A 110 18.01 7.78 9.09
N VAL A 111 19.27 8.14 8.82
CA VAL A 111 19.72 9.55 8.80
C VAL A 111 19.03 10.34 7.67
N PRO A 112 19.03 9.89 6.40
CA PRO A 112 18.31 10.60 5.35
C PRO A 112 16.80 10.73 5.61
N ALA A 113 16.18 9.71 6.22
CA ALA A 113 14.75 9.76 6.54
C ALA A 113 14.45 10.79 7.64
N GLU A 114 15.31 10.88 8.66
CA GLU A 114 15.21 11.90 9.70
C GLU A 114 15.42 13.30 9.13
N GLU A 115 16.47 13.50 8.32
CA GLU A 115 16.76 14.79 7.67
C GLU A 115 15.61 15.23 6.75
N ALA A 116 15.04 14.31 5.98
CA ALA A 116 13.89 14.60 5.11
C ALA A 116 12.65 15.00 5.93
N LEU A 117 12.36 14.31 7.04
CA LEU A 117 11.26 14.69 7.95
C LEU A 117 11.50 16.05 8.61
N GLU A 118 12.73 16.34 9.03
CA GLU A 118 13.07 17.64 9.61
C GLU A 118 12.93 18.76 8.58
N ALA A 119 13.36 18.55 7.34
CA ALA A 119 13.27 19.52 6.26
C ALA A 119 11.81 19.94 5.95
N ILE A 120 10.85 19.04 6.16
CA ILE A 120 9.41 19.33 5.99
C ILE A 120 8.72 19.66 7.31
N GLY A 121 9.46 19.85 8.42
CA GLY A 121 8.89 20.15 9.74
C GLY A 121 7.96 19.05 10.28
N GLY A 122 8.14 17.81 9.84
CA GLY A 122 7.26 16.68 10.14
C GLY A 122 5.95 16.65 9.34
N ASP A 123 5.68 17.65 8.48
CA ASP A 123 4.46 17.72 7.65
C ASP A 123 4.56 16.83 6.40
N LEU A 124 4.59 15.51 6.61
CA LEU A 124 4.68 14.51 5.54
C LEU A 124 3.46 14.55 4.62
N LEU A 125 2.26 14.73 5.17
CA LEU A 125 1.02 14.83 4.39
C LEU A 125 1.03 16.08 3.50
N GLY A 126 1.48 17.23 4.02
CA GLY A 126 1.64 18.42 3.22
C GLY A 126 2.71 18.27 2.15
N ALA A 127 3.75 17.46 2.37
CA ALA A 127 4.75 17.14 1.35
C ALA A 127 4.17 16.29 0.21
N TYR A 128 3.42 15.23 0.52
CA TYR A 128 2.65 14.47 -0.48
C TYR A 128 1.66 15.36 -1.24
N ARG A 129 0.94 16.25 -0.53
CA ARG A 129 0.05 17.23 -1.19
C ARG A 129 0.80 18.09 -2.19
N ARG A 130 1.96 18.65 -1.81
CA ARG A 130 2.75 19.50 -2.71
C ARG A 130 3.26 18.76 -3.94
N ALA A 131 3.63 17.48 -3.79
CA ALA A 131 4.04 16.65 -4.92
C ALA A 131 2.87 16.36 -5.89
N ALA A 132 1.66 16.22 -5.37
CA ALA A 132 0.47 16.01 -6.20
C ALA A 132 -0.11 17.32 -6.80
N ASP A 133 -0.02 18.43 -6.08
CA ASP A 133 -0.57 19.73 -6.51
C ASP A 133 0.23 20.30 -7.69
N GLY A 134 -0.21 20.00 -8.92
CA GLY A 134 0.41 20.46 -10.15
C GLY A 134 1.65 19.66 -10.58
N GLY A 135 1.94 18.57 -9.87
CA GLY A 135 2.91 17.55 -10.26
C GLY A 135 2.25 16.34 -10.93
N PRO A 136 3.04 15.34 -11.34
CA PRO A 136 2.54 14.14 -12.01
C PRO A 136 1.99 13.08 -11.04
N LEU A 137 2.25 13.21 -9.73
CA LEU A 137 1.78 12.27 -8.71
C LEU A 137 0.27 12.38 -8.49
N GLU A 138 -0.45 11.25 -8.45
CA GLU A 138 -1.83 11.20 -7.99
C GLU A 138 -1.93 10.68 -6.56
N LEU A 139 -2.74 11.33 -5.72
CA LEU A 139 -3.13 10.80 -4.41
C LEU A 139 -4.51 10.16 -4.48
N MET A 140 -4.60 8.94 -3.95
CA MET A 140 -5.82 8.14 -3.87
C MET A 140 -6.21 7.93 -2.40
N THR A 141 -7.51 7.79 -2.13
CA THR A 141 -8.04 7.48 -0.78
C THR A 141 -8.62 6.06 -0.71
N SER A 142 -9.09 5.68 0.47
CA SER A 142 -9.80 4.44 0.74
C SER A 142 -10.93 4.67 1.75
N ALA A 143 -11.53 3.58 2.24
CA ALA A 143 -12.47 3.60 3.36
C ALA A 143 -11.77 4.15 4.62
N ALA A 144 -12.53 4.80 5.51
CA ALA A 144 -12.00 5.50 6.69
C ALA A 144 -10.98 4.68 7.49
N THR A 145 -11.31 3.43 7.76
CA THR A 145 -10.45 2.51 8.53
C THR A 145 -10.19 1.21 7.79
N HIS A 146 -10.18 1.26 6.45
CA HIS A 146 -9.87 0.08 5.63
C HIS A 146 -10.82 -1.11 5.89
N ALA A 147 -12.11 -0.85 6.15
CA ALA A 147 -13.09 -1.92 6.33
C ALA A 147 -13.38 -2.67 5.02
N VAL A 148 -13.51 -4.00 5.08
CA VAL A 148 -13.94 -4.82 3.94
C VAL A 148 -15.39 -4.46 3.58
N LEU A 149 -15.56 -3.55 2.62
CA LEU A 149 -16.83 -2.88 2.36
C LEU A 149 -18.02 -3.83 2.11
N PRO A 150 -17.86 -4.95 1.36
CA PRO A 150 -18.94 -5.93 1.20
C PRO A 150 -19.43 -6.59 2.50
N LEU A 151 -18.61 -6.62 3.56
CA LEU A 151 -18.93 -7.32 4.81
C LEU A 151 -19.63 -6.46 5.87
N LEU A 152 -19.80 -5.16 5.62
CA LEU A 152 -20.48 -4.22 6.51
C LEU A 152 -21.98 -4.57 6.65
N ALA A 153 -22.52 -4.43 7.86
CA ALA A 153 -23.87 -4.94 8.16
C ALA A 153 -24.99 -4.09 7.54
N THR A 154 -24.73 -2.80 7.30
CA THR A 154 -25.74 -1.83 6.89
C THR A 154 -25.21 -0.88 5.82
N ARG A 155 -26.13 -0.34 5.02
CA ARG A 155 -25.81 0.77 4.10
C ARG A 155 -25.34 2.03 4.83
N ALA A 156 -25.75 2.22 6.08
CA ALA A 156 -25.31 3.36 6.88
C ALA A 156 -23.83 3.22 7.28
N GLY A 157 -23.38 2.02 7.67
CA GLY A 157 -21.98 1.73 7.93
C GLY A 157 -21.11 1.86 6.68
N LEU A 158 -21.58 1.33 5.55
CA LEU A 158 -20.92 1.53 4.24
C LEU A 158 -20.73 3.01 3.90
N ARG A 159 -21.79 3.81 4.04
CA ARG A 159 -21.70 5.26 3.79
C ARG A 159 -20.80 5.96 4.80
N LEU A 160 -20.85 5.59 6.08
CA LEU A 160 -19.97 6.15 7.10
C LEU A 160 -18.50 5.94 6.72
N GLN A 161 -18.13 4.74 6.26
CA GLN A 161 -16.77 4.44 5.79
C GLN A 161 -16.36 5.25 4.56
N LEU A 162 -17.22 5.32 3.53
CA LEU A 162 -16.95 6.05 2.28
C LEU A 162 -16.92 7.57 2.48
N GLU A 163 -17.96 8.14 3.09
CA GLU A 163 -18.08 9.59 3.34
C GLU A 163 -16.94 10.09 4.23
N THR A 164 -16.61 9.34 5.29
CA THR A 164 -15.52 9.72 6.20
C THR A 164 -14.17 9.64 5.49
N GLY A 165 -13.91 8.56 4.74
CA GLY A 165 -12.64 8.40 4.03
C GLY A 165 -12.40 9.46 2.95
N ILE A 166 -13.43 9.77 2.16
CA ILE A 166 -13.37 10.79 1.10
C ILE A 166 -13.30 12.20 1.70
N SER A 167 -14.08 12.49 2.75
CA SER A 167 -14.03 13.80 3.42
C SER A 167 -12.68 14.03 4.12
N SER A 168 -12.11 12.96 4.67
CA SER A 168 -10.78 12.96 5.27
C SER A 168 -9.69 13.30 4.26
N HIS A 169 -9.73 12.67 3.08
CA HIS A 169 -8.85 12.99 1.97
C HIS A 169 -9.01 14.44 1.50
N ARG A 170 -10.24 14.89 1.23
CA ARG A 170 -10.51 16.28 0.79
C ARG A 170 -10.00 17.32 1.77
N ARG A 171 -10.13 17.07 3.08
CA ARG A 171 -9.63 17.97 4.13
C ARG A 171 -8.11 18.19 4.02
N ARG A 172 -7.36 17.13 3.70
CA ARG A 172 -5.90 17.13 3.71
C ARG A 172 -5.31 17.57 2.38
N PHE A 173 -5.83 17.02 1.29
CA PHE A 173 -5.25 17.12 -0.04
C PHE A 173 -6.05 18.00 -1.01
N GLY A 174 -7.22 18.52 -0.60
CA GLY A 174 -8.02 19.39 -1.44
C GLY A 174 -9.01 18.64 -2.32
N SER A 175 -8.82 18.63 -3.64
CA SER A 175 -9.73 17.94 -4.55
C SER A 175 -9.62 16.42 -4.45
N PHE A 176 -10.69 15.72 -4.81
CA PHE A 176 -10.72 14.27 -4.93
C PHE A 176 -10.85 13.92 -6.42
N SER A 177 -9.85 13.25 -7.00
CA SER A 177 -9.85 12.85 -8.42
C SER A 177 -10.92 11.80 -8.74
N GLY A 178 -11.39 11.09 -7.72
CA GLY A 178 -12.32 9.97 -7.85
C GLY A 178 -11.62 8.61 -7.90
N ALA A 179 -10.28 8.55 -7.93
CA ALA A 179 -9.54 7.31 -7.74
C ALA A 179 -9.73 6.79 -6.30
N PHE A 180 -10.09 5.51 -6.17
CA PHE A 180 -10.40 4.91 -4.87
C PHE A 180 -9.82 3.50 -4.73
N TRP A 181 -9.09 3.26 -3.65
CA TRP A 181 -8.66 1.94 -3.25
C TRP A 181 -9.76 1.25 -2.45
N LEU A 182 -10.37 0.21 -3.03
CA LEU A 182 -11.23 -0.68 -2.26
C LEU A 182 -10.36 -1.43 -1.25
N PRO A 183 -10.67 -1.40 0.07
CA PRO A 183 -9.98 -2.23 1.03
C PRO A 183 -9.94 -3.67 0.55
N GLU A 184 -8.73 -4.21 0.44
CA GLU A 184 -8.46 -5.57 -0.04
C GLU A 184 -8.89 -5.86 -1.49
N CYS A 185 -9.04 -4.82 -2.31
CA CYS A 185 -9.74 -4.91 -3.60
C CYS A 185 -11.09 -5.64 -3.49
N ALA A 186 -11.72 -5.60 -2.30
CA ALA A 186 -12.91 -6.39 -1.99
C ALA A 186 -14.13 -5.77 -2.66
N TYR A 187 -14.64 -6.47 -3.66
CA TYR A 187 -15.73 -6.04 -4.50
C TYR A 187 -16.87 -7.06 -4.49
N GLU A 188 -18.09 -6.55 -4.51
CA GLU A 188 -19.30 -7.30 -4.83
C GLU A 188 -20.17 -6.50 -5.81
N PRO A 189 -20.83 -7.15 -6.78
CA PRO A 189 -21.74 -6.48 -7.70
C PRO A 189 -22.80 -5.65 -6.97
N GLY A 190 -22.91 -4.37 -7.36
CA GLY A 190 -23.78 -3.40 -6.73
C GLY A 190 -23.04 -2.37 -5.87
N LEU A 191 -21.82 -2.67 -5.39
CA LEU A 191 -20.99 -1.73 -4.61
C LEU A 191 -20.72 -0.44 -5.40
N GLU A 192 -20.54 -0.55 -6.71
CA GLU A 192 -20.30 0.58 -7.61
C GLU A 192 -21.37 1.69 -7.52
N HIS A 193 -22.61 1.35 -7.13
CA HIS A 193 -23.67 2.33 -6.97
C HIS A 193 -23.45 3.25 -5.77
N GLU A 194 -22.93 2.73 -4.66
CA GLU A 194 -22.56 3.57 -3.52
C GLU A 194 -21.25 4.30 -3.82
N LEU A 195 -20.26 3.67 -4.48
CA LEU A 195 -19.04 4.37 -4.93
C LEU A 195 -19.38 5.61 -5.79
N ALA A 196 -20.24 5.44 -6.80
CA ALA A 196 -20.71 6.52 -7.67
C ALA A 196 -21.36 7.68 -6.90
N ARG A 197 -22.20 7.37 -5.90
CA ARG A 197 -22.88 8.37 -5.06
C ARG A 197 -21.90 9.25 -4.27
N HIS A 198 -20.70 8.75 -3.98
CA HIS A 198 -19.69 9.48 -3.23
C HIS A 198 -18.63 10.14 -4.12
N GLY A 199 -18.79 10.06 -5.45
CA GLY A 199 -17.92 10.70 -6.43
C GLY A 199 -16.67 9.90 -6.78
N VAL A 200 -16.66 8.59 -6.53
CA VAL A 200 -15.63 7.70 -7.07
C VAL A 200 -15.81 7.60 -8.57
N SER A 201 -14.72 7.75 -9.33
CA SER A 201 -14.67 7.65 -10.79
C SER A 201 -13.95 6.39 -11.25
N ALA A 202 -12.96 5.92 -10.48
CA ALA A 202 -12.19 4.72 -10.79
C ALA A 202 -11.82 3.97 -9.50
N PHE A 203 -11.75 2.63 -9.58
CA PHE A 203 -11.30 1.80 -8.46
C PHE A 203 -10.61 0.53 -8.95
N VAL A 204 -9.63 0.05 -8.19
CA VAL A 204 -8.90 -1.19 -8.51
C VAL A 204 -9.70 -2.41 -8.07
N VAL A 205 -9.71 -3.46 -8.89
CA VAL A 205 -10.35 -4.75 -8.60
C VAL A 205 -9.46 -5.92 -8.99
N ASP A 206 -9.64 -7.06 -8.33
CA ASP A 206 -9.13 -8.34 -8.84
C ASP A 206 -10.24 -9.08 -9.56
N GLN A 207 -10.05 -9.46 -10.82
CA GLN A 207 -11.00 -10.32 -11.57
C GLN A 207 -10.29 -11.57 -12.14
N THR A 208 -9.12 -11.88 -11.62
CA THR A 208 -8.24 -12.94 -12.15
C THR A 208 -8.85 -14.32 -11.99
N ARG A 209 -9.55 -14.56 -10.87
CA ARG A 209 -10.31 -15.81 -10.68
C ARG A 209 -11.41 -16.02 -11.73
N ALA A 210 -11.93 -14.94 -12.31
CA ALA A 210 -12.97 -15.00 -13.35
C ALA A 210 -12.41 -15.16 -14.77
N HIS A 211 -11.16 -14.75 -15.01
CA HIS A 211 -10.60 -14.62 -16.36
C HIS A 211 -9.32 -15.44 -16.61
N GLU A 212 -8.79 -16.12 -15.59
CA GLU A 212 -7.48 -16.79 -15.55
C GLU A 212 -6.28 -15.81 -15.45
N LEU A 213 -5.14 -16.31 -14.95
CA LEU A 213 -3.91 -15.54 -14.83
C LEU A 213 -3.32 -15.22 -16.22
N GLY A 214 -2.97 -13.95 -16.46
CA GLY A 214 -2.37 -13.51 -17.73
C GLY A 214 -3.39 -13.27 -18.85
N SER A 215 -4.68 -13.30 -18.52
CA SER A 215 -5.77 -13.05 -19.44
C SER A 215 -5.75 -11.63 -19.98
N PRO A 216 -5.98 -11.39 -21.28
CA PRO A 216 -6.01 -10.03 -21.82
C PRO A 216 -7.07 -9.13 -21.17
N GLU A 217 -8.13 -9.73 -20.61
CA GLU A 217 -9.18 -9.09 -19.82
C GLU A 217 -8.65 -8.28 -18.62
N GLN A 218 -7.46 -8.62 -18.09
CA GLN A 218 -6.80 -7.88 -17.00
C GLN A 218 -6.28 -6.49 -17.43
N LEU A 219 -6.16 -6.25 -18.74
CA LEU A 219 -5.69 -4.96 -19.30
C LEU A 219 -6.85 -4.09 -19.77
N GLU A 220 -8.09 -4.47 -19.44
CA GLU A 220 -9.32 -3.85 -19.93
C GLU A 220 -10.10 -3.22 -18.79
N PRO A 221 -10.00 -1.89 -18.58
CA PRO A 221 -10.89 -1.19 -17.66
C PRO A 221 -12.35 -1.49 -17.99
N VAL A 222 -13.18 -1.67 -16.96
CA VAL A 222 -14.58 -2.06 -17.09
C VAL A 222 -15.49 -0.90 -16.69
N ALA A 223 -16.24 -0.38 -17.65
CA ALA A 223 -17.31 0.59 -17.38
C ALA A 223 -18.45 -0.11 -16.63
N THR A 224 -18.65 0.29 -15.36
CA THR A 224 -19.80 -0.19 -14.59
C THR A 224 -21.08 0.53 -14.98
N GLU A 225 -22.24 -0.07 -14.73
CA GLU A 225 -23.54 0.57 -15.00
C GLU A 225 -23.76 1.85 -14.17
N ALA A 226 -23.14 1.93 -12.99
CA ALA A 226 -23.27 3.06 -12.07
C ALA A 226 -22.40 4.27 -12.45
N GLY A 227 -21.45 4.11 -13.37
CA GLY A 227 -20.55 5.18 -13.83
C GLY A 227 -19.06 4.94 -13.53
N PRO A 228 -18.65 4.55 -12.31
CA PRO A 228 -17.25 4.32 -12.00
C PRO A 228 -16.63 3.24 -12.89
N VAL A 229 -15.34 3.37 -13.20
CA VAL A 229 -14.58 2.39 -13.98
C VAL A 229 -13.83 1.46 -13.02
N ALA A 230 -14.08 0.15 -13.12
CA ALA A 230 -13.30 -0.83 -12.40
C ALA A 230 -12.04 -1.16 -13.21
N VAL A 231 -10.88 -1.05 -12.61
CA VAL A 231 -9.58 -1.32 -13.25
C VAL A 231 -9.05 -2.65 -12.72
N PRO A 232 -9.07 -3.72 -13.53
CA PRO A 232 -8.49 -4.99 -13.12
C PRO A 232 -6.99 -4.84 -12.88
N LEU A 233 -6.49 -5.43 -11.79
CA LEU A 233 -5.06 -5.59 -11.58
C LEU A 233 -4.52 -6.76 -12.42
N ASP A 234 -3.25 -6.70 -12.83
CA ASP A 234 -2.59 -7.75 -13.60
C ASP A 234 -1.68 -8.60 -12.71
N TRP A 235 -2.21 -9.73 -12.22
CA TRP A 235 -1.43 -10.65 -11.38
C TRP A 235 -0.18 -11.23 -12.09
N GLU A 236 -0.13 -11.29 -13.43
CA GLU A 236 1.06 -11.75 -14.16
C GLU A 236 2.27 -10.83 -13.95
N ALA A 237 2.04 -9.51 -13.93
CA ALA A 237 3.05 -8.52 -13.58
C ALA A 237 3.23 -8.41 -12.07
N VAL A 238 2.14 -8.32 -11.29
CA VAL A 238 2.20 -8.12 -9.83
C VAL A 238 2.91 -9.28 -9.13
N SER A 239 2.69 -10.53 -9.55
CA SER A 239 3.31 -11.71 -8.91
C SER A 239 4.83 -11.72 -9.01
N ARG A 240 5.42 -11.00 -9.98
CA ARG A 240 6.88 -10.85 -10.09
C ARG A 240 7.48 -10.07 -8.94
N VAL A 241 6.70 -9.21 -8.31
CA VAL A 241 7.13 -8.43 -7.13
C VAL A 241 6.57 -9.06 -5.86
N TRP A 242 5.34 -9.59 -5.90
CA TRP A 242 4.64 -10.09 -4.72
C TRP A 242 4.99 -11.53 -4.30
N SER A 243 5.47 -12.38 -5.21
CA SER A 243 5.69 -13.80 -4.90
C SER A 243 6.90 -14.01 -3.99
N ASN A 244 6.66 -14.57 -2.80
CA ASN A 244 7.71 -14.97 -1.86
C ASN A 244 8.61 -16.12 -2.35
N GLU A 245 8.17 -16.88 -3.36
CA GLU A 245 8.92 -18.03 -3.88
C GLU A 245 9.68 -17.72 -5.18
N SER A 246 9.07 -16.92 -6.06
CA SER A 246 9.54 -16.73 -7.44
C SER A 246 9.65 -15.28 -7.87
N GLY A 247 9.23 -14.34 -7.02
CA GLY A 247 9.34 -12.92 -7.28
C GLY A 247 10.75 -12.38 -7.07
N TYR A 248 10.99 -11.17 -7.55
CA TYR A 248 12.27 -10.47 -7.38
C TYR A 248 12.70 -10.42 -5.92
N PRO A 249 11.84 -10.08 -4.91
CA PRO A 249 12.29 -9.99 -3.53
C PRO A 249 12.91 -11.29 -2.97
N ALA A 250 12.56 -12.46 -3.53
CA ALA A 250 13.12 -13.75 -3.13
C ALA A 250 14.53 -14.01 -3.70
N HIS A 251 15.06 -13.12 -4.55
CA HIS A 251 16.39 -13.28 -5.14
C HIS A 251 17.45 -13.38 -4.05
N ARG A 252 18.36 -14.34 -4.20
CA ARG A 252 19.36 -14.75 -3.19
C ARG A 252 20.32 -13.66 -2.69
N VAL A 253 20.42 -12.54 -3.40
CA VAL A 253 21.31 -11.42 -3.03
C VAL A 253 20.61 -10.34 -2.22
N TYR A 254 19.27 -10.32 -2.23
CA TYR A 254 18.51 -9.37 -1.42
C TYR A 254 18.56 -9.73 0.05
N ARG A 255 18.30 -8.73 0.89
CA ARG A 255 18.31 -8.85 2.33
C ARG A 255 17.26 -9.87 2.79
N ASP A 256 17.67 -10.76 3.69
CA ASP A 256 16.80 -11.73 4.33
C ASP A 256 15.99 -11.06 5.44
N TYR A 257 14.72 -10.82 5.15
CA TYR A 257 13.78 -10.25 6.11
C TYR A 257 13.48 -11.19 7.29
N HIS A 258 13.52 -12.51 7.08
CA HIS A 258 13.13 -13.46 8.12
C HIS A 258 14.28 -13.81 9.09
N ARG A 259 15.53 -13.54 8.68
CA ARG A 259 16.71 -13.78 9.49
C ARG A 259 17.21 -12.50 10.16
N GLY A 260 16.75 -12.28 11.38
CA GLY A 260 17.22 -11.20 12.26
C GLY A 260 18.40 -11.61 13.13
N SER A 261 19.22 -10.63 13.50
CA SER A 261 20.22 -10.73 14.55
C SER A 261 19.55 -10.64 15.92
N PRO A 262 20.25 -10.95 17.03
CA PRO A 262 19.71 -10.73 18.37
C PRO A 262 19.29 -9.28 18.64
N GLY A 263 19.91 -8.30 17.98
CA GLY A 263 19.53 -6.89 18.03
C GLY A 263 18.41 -6.47 17.06
N GLY A 264 17.88 -7.38 16.25
CA GLY A 264 16.80 -7.12 15.29
C GLY A 264 17.25 -6.48 13.97
N ALA A 265 18.55 -6.48 13.66
CA ALA A 265 19.05 -6.10 12.33
C ALA A 265 19.07 -7.31 11.38
N HIS A 266 19.13 -7.06 10.08
CA HIS A 266 19.04 -8.12 9.05
C HIS A 266 20.30 -8.15 8.16
N PRO A 267 21.47 -8.56 8.67
CA PRO A 267 22.74 -8.50 7.93
C PRO A 267 22.99 -9.67 6.96
N TRP A 268 22.00 -10.53 6.72
CA TRP A 268 22.14 -11.67 5.81
C TRP A 268 21.35 -11.48 4.53
N ALA A 269 21.79 -12.14 3.46
CA ALA A 269 21.04 -12.23 2.22
C ALA A 269 20.18 -13.50 2.21
N ASN A 270 19.13 -13.52 1.39
CA ASN A 270 18.25 -14.67 1.18
C ASN A 270 19.01 -15.97 0.83
N GLY A 271 20.20 -15.85 0.21
CA GLY A 271 21.09 -16.96 -0.09
C GLY A 271 21.82 -17.57 1.12
N GLY A 272 21.62 -17.02 2.32
CA GLY A 272 22.18 -17.48 3.60
C GLY A 272 23.53 -16.89 3.98
N GLY A 273 24.23 -16.24 3.04
CA GLY A 273 25.51 -15.55 3.28
C GLY A 273 25.34 -14.12 3.83
N PRO A 274 26.45 -13.43 4.12
CA PRO A 274 26.42 -12.01 4.48
C PRO A 274 25.78 -11.19 3.35
N TYR A 275 24.98 -10.19 3.73
CA TYR A 275 24.38 -9.27 2.77
C TYR A 275 25.42 -8.31 2.19
N SER A 276 25.28 -8.00 0.90
CA SER A 276 26.12 -7.04 0.18
C SER A 276 25.23 -5.99 -0.47
N HIS A 277 25.20 -4.80 0.12
CA HIS A 277 24.33 -3.71 -0.34
C HIS A 277 24.58 -3.33 -1.81
N GLY A 278 25.85 -3.29 -2.23
CA GLY A 278 26.21 -2.97 -3.62
C GLY A 278 25.67 -4.00 -4.62
N ASP A 279 25.78 -5.30 -4.30
CA ASP A 279 25.29 -6.37 -5.17
C ASP A 279 23.76 -6.39 -5.24
N ALA A 280 23.10 -6.12 -4.11
CA ALA A 280 21.65 -6.01 -4.01
C ALA A 280 21.12 -4.83 -4.85
N LEU A 281 21.74 -3.65 -4.77
CA LEU A 281 21.37 -2.51 -5.63
C LEU A 281 21.63 -2.80 -7.12
N ALA A 282 22.70 -3.51 -7.46
CA ALA A 282 22.94 -3.94 -8.84
C ALA A 282 21.89 -4.93 -9.33
N GLN A 283 21.40 -5.82 -8.46
CA GLN A 283 20.29 -6.72 -8.77
C GLN A 283 18.97 -5.97 -8.92
N ALA A 284 18.67 -4.99 -8.06
CA ALA A 284 17.46 -4.17 -8.15
C ALA A 284 17.31 -3.49 -9.51
N ARG A 285 18.42 -3.02 -10.09
CA ARG A 285 18.43 -2.47 -11.45
C ARG A 285 18.13 -3.53 -12.52
N ARG A 286 18.69 -4.74 -12.41
CA ARG A 286 18.41 -5.84 -13.35
C ARG A 286 16.95 -6.29 -13.28
N ASP A 287 16.39 -6.36 -12.09
CA ASP A 287 15.00 -6.75 -11.89
C ASP A 287 14.02 -5.66 -12.35
N ALA A 288 14.42 -4.38 -12.26
CA ALA A 288 13.67 -3.28 -12.87
C ALA A 288 13.70 -3.35 -14.41
N GLU A 289 14.86 -3.65 -15.00
CA GLU A 289 14.99 -3.89 -16.44
C GLU A 289 14.12 -5.06 -16.93
N ASP A 290 14.12 -6.20 -16.21
CA ASP A 290 13.20 -7.31 -16.56
C ASP A 290 11.74 -6.88 -16.38
N PHE A 291 11.37 -6.24 -15.27
CA PHE A 291 9.99 -5.80 -15.05
C PHE A 291 9.46 -4.91 -16.18
N VAL A 292 10.22 -3.89 -16.58
CA VAL A 292 9.82 -3.00 -17.69
C VAL A 292 9.76 -3.76 -19.02
N ALA A 293 10.74 -4.63 -19.30
CA ALA A 293 10.72 -5.46 -20.51
C ALA A 293 9.49 -6.37 -20.57
N ARG A 294 9.08 -6.94 -19.43
CA ARG A 294 7.88 -7.80 -19.31
C ARG A 294 6.59 -7.00 -19.42
N ALA A 295 6.52 -5.82 -18.83
CA ALA A 295 5.39 -4.91 -18.99
C ALA A 295 5.19 -4.52 -20.45
N ILE A 296 6.28 -4.18 -21.15
CA ILE A 296 6.29 -3.91 -22.59
C ILE A 296 5.80 -5.13 -23.39
N GLU A 297 6.34 -6.32 -23.11
CA GLU A 297 5.93 -7.57 -23.76
C GLU A 297 4.43 -7.85 -23.56
N ARG A 298 3.93 -7.66 -22.33
CA ARG A 298 2.55 -7.86 -21.93
C ARG A 298 1.59 -6.92 -22.69
N LEU A 299 1.94 -5.65 -22.76
CA LEU A 299 1.19 -4.62 -23.50
C LEU A 299 1.23 -4.85 -25.02
N ASP A 300 2.40 -5.16 -25.59
CA ASP A 300 2.56 -5.46 -27.02
C ASP A 300 1.83 -6.74 -27.44
N ARG A 301 1.75 -7.75 -26.55
CA ARG A 301 0.93 -8.95 -26.76
C ARG A 301 -0.54 -8.59 -26.81
N TYR A 302 -1.04 -7.88 -25.81
CA TYR A 302 -2.43 -7.43 -25.77
C TYR A 302 -2.81 -6.58 -26.99
N ALA A 303 -1.98 -5.61 -27.36
CA ALA A 303 -2.26 -4.71 -28.49
C ALA A 303 -2.36 -5.46 -29.82
N ARG A 304 -1.58 -6.53 -30.01
CA ARG A 304 -1.68 -7.41 -31.20
C ARG A 304 -2.94 -8.28 -31.18
N GLU A 305 -3.36 -8.74 -30.02
CA GLU A 305 -4.52 -9.63 -29.86
C GLU A 305 -5.86 -8.89 -29.93
N ARG A 306 -5.93 -7.67 -29.39
CA ARG A 306 -7.16 -6.87 -29.28
C ARG A 306 -7.24 -5.69 -30.26
N ASP A 307 -6.18 -5.43 -31.02
CA ASP A 307 -6.08 -4.30 -31.97
C ASP A 307 -6.35 -2.92 -31.33
N ARG A 308 -5.98 -2.76 -30.05
CA ARG A 308 -6.13 -1.52 -29.27
C ARG A 308 -5.12 -1.48 -28.11
N PRO A 309 -4.72 -0.29 -27.61
CA PRO A 309 -3.87 -0.18 -26.42
C PRO A 309 -4.58 -0.72 -25.17
N GLY A 310 -3.81 -1.32 -24.25
CA GLY A 310 -4.29 -1.78 -22.94
C GLY A 310 -3.81 -0.88 -21.81
N LEU A 311 -4.44 -1.00 -20.64
CA LEU A 311 -3.97 -0.40 -19.39
C LEU A 311 -3.45 -1.50 -18.47
N LEU A 312 -2.14 -1.56 -18.26
CA LEU A 312 -1.53 -2.50 -17.32
C LEU A 312 -1.52 -1.87 -15.92
N CYS A 313 -2.40 -2.33 -15.02
CA CYS A 313 -2.47 -1.85 -13.63
C CYS A 313 -1.70 -2.79 -12.69
N CYS A 314 -0.68 -2.25 -12.02
CA CYS A 314 0.18 -2.97 -11.08
C CYS A 314 0.10 -2.34 -9.68
N PRO A 315 -0.84 -2.79 -8.84
CA PRO A 315 -0.88 -2.39 -7.44
C PRO A 315 0.16 -3.13 -6.58
N PHE A 316 0.77 -2.43 -5.63
CA PHE A 316 1.67 -2.98 -4.62
C PHE A 316 1.37 -2.36 -3.25
N ASP A 317 1.45 -3.16 -2.17
CA ASP A 317 1.56 -2.57 -0.83
C ASP A 317 2.83 -1.72 -0.75
N ALA A 318 2.71 -0.50 -0.26
CA ALA A 318 3.83 0.41 -0.13
C ALA A 318 4.87 -0.17 0.84
N GLU A 319 4.41 -0.85 1.89
CA GLU A 319 5.26 -1.46 2.92
C GLU A 319 6.06 -2.64 2.36
N LEU A 320 5.66 -3.23 1.23
CA LEU A 320 6.53 -4.17 0.51
C LEU A 320 7.84 -3.47 0.11
N LEU A 321 7.77 -2.21 -0.31
CA LEU A 321 8.89 -1.44 -0.84
C LEU A 321 9.63 -0.70 0.29
N GLY A 322 10.53 -1.41 0.97
CA GLY A 322 11.49 -0.85 1.92
C GLY A 322 11.45 -1.52 3.29
N HIS A 323 10.30 -2.08 3.67
CA HIS A 323 10.16 -2.86 4.90
C HIS A 323 10.36 -4.35 4.63
N TRP A 324 9.43 -5.00 3.93
CA TRP A 324 9.53 -6.44 3.60
C TRP A 324 10.61 -6.72 2.55
N TRP A 325 10.67 -5.90 1.50
CA TRP A 325 11.74 -5.91 0.50
C TRP A 325 12.57 -4.64 0.63
N TYR A 326 13.73 -4.77 1.26
CA TYR A 326 14.59 -3.65 1.62
C TYR A 326 15.04 -2.79 0.43
N GLU A 327 15.33 -3.44 -0.70
CA GLU A 327 15.77 -2.78 -1.93
C GLU A 327 14.61 -2.25 -2.78
N GLY A 328 13.36 -2.46 -2.35
CA GLY A 328 12.16 -2.05 -3.08
C GLY A 328 12.14 -0.58 -3.53
N PRO A 329 12.53 0.42 -2.71
CA PRO A 329 12.60 1.80 -3.16
C PRO A 329 13.64 2.03 -4.26
N ALA A 330 14.78 1.33 -4.20
CA ALA A 330 15.81 1.41 -5.23
C ALA A 330 15.38 0.72 -6.53
N TRP A 331 14.66 -0.41 -6.42
CA TRP A 331 14.03 -1.05 -7.57
C TRP A 331 12.98 -0.14 -8.20
N LEU A 332 12.09 0.47 -7.41
CA LEU A 332 11.05 1.36 -7.92
C LEU A 332 11.67 2.55 -8.66
N ALA A 333 12.67 3.21 -8.07
CA ALA A 333 13.39 4.30 -8.73
C ALA A 333 14.03 3.84 -10.07
N ALA A 334 14.57 2.61 -10.11
CA ALA A 334 15.10 2.03 -11.33
C ALA A 334 14.01 1.70 -12.36
N VAL A 335 12.83 1.24 -11.94
CA VAL A 335 11.67 1.00 -12.83
C VAL A 335 11.22 2.31 -13.48
N LEU A 336 11.11 3.40 -12.71
CA LEU A 336 10.71 4.71 -13.22
C LEU A 336 11.70 5.22 -14.27
N ALA A 337 13.00 5.16 -13.97
CA ALA A 337 14.05 5.56 -14.91
C ALA A 337 14.10 4.66 -16.16
N GLU A 338 13.86 3.36 -15.98
CA GLU A 338 13.87 2.40 -17.07
C GLU A 338 12.67 2.52 -17.99
N ALA A 339 11.49 2.81 -17.44
CA ALA A 339 10.27 3.04 -18.22
C ALA A 339 10.46 4.23 -19.18
N ASP A 340 11.01 5.35 -18.69
CA ASP A 340 11.37 6.50 -19.52
C ASP A 340 12.38 6.12 -20.62
N ARG A 341 13.48 5.45 -20.25
CA ARG A 341 14.51 5.00 -21.20
C ARG A 341 13.96 4.09 -22.30
N SER A 342 13.06 3.19 -21.95
CA SER A 342 12.48 2.19 -22.85
C SER A 342 11.22 2.68 -23.57
N GLY A 343 10.77 3.92 -23.32
CA GLY A 343 9.57 4.50 -23.91
C GLY A 343 8.28 3.78 -23.49
N LEU A 344 8.25 3.23 -22.28
CA LEU A 344 7.03 2.74 -21.65
C LEU A 344 6.34 3.92 -20.97
N GLU A 345 5.16 4.26 -21.46
CA GLU A 345 4.36 5.37 -20.91
C GLU A 345 3.78 4.97 -19.55
N LEU A 346 4.22 5.69 -18.51
CA LEU A 346 3.67 5.61 -17.16
C LEU A 346 2.52 6.62 -17.02
N VAL A 347 1.46 6.20 -16.35
CA VAL A 347 0.28 7.02 -16.09
C VAL A 347 -0.19 6.81 -14.65
N THR A 348 -0.82 7.83 -14.08
CA THR A 348 -1.66 7.63 -12.88
C THR A 348 -2.88 6.77 -13.22
N LEU A 349 -3.55 6.23 -12.21
CA LEU A 349 -4.77 5.43 -12.37
C LEU A 349 -5.85 6.22 -13.12
N SER A 350 -6.08 7.47 -12.73
CA SER A 350 -7.07 8.33 -13.39
C SER A 350 -6.71 8.65 -14.84
N GLU A 351 -5.46 9.04 -15.12
CA GLU A 351 -4.99 9.29 -16.49
C GLU A 351 -5.08 8.02 -17.36
N GLY A 352 -4.73 6.86 -16.79
CA GLY A 352 -4.84 5.57 -17.45
C GLY A 352 -6.28 5.24 -17.83
N VAL A 353 -7.24 5.52 -16.96
CA VAL A 353 -8.67 5.38 -17.26
C VAL A 353 -9.11 6.35 -18.35
N GLU A 354 -8.71 7.62 -18.29
CA GLU A 354 -9.05 8.65 -19.29
C GLU A 354 -8.50 8.33 -20.68
N CYS A 355 -7.32 7.71 -20.76
CA CYS A 355 -6.68 7.31 -22.00
C CYS A 355 -7.14 5.94 -22.53
N SER A 356 -7.93 5.21 -21.74
CA SER A 356 -8.47 3.89 -22.12
C SER A 356 -9.85 3.99 -22.76
N GLU A 357 -10.29 2.91 -23.41
CA GLU A 357 -11.69 2.72 -23.80
C GLU A 357 -12.29 1.60 -22.93
N PRO A 358 -12.97 1.95 -21.82
CA PRO A 358 -13.51 0.96 -20.90
C PRO A 358 -14.58 0.08 -21.56
N VAL A 359 -14.49 -1.23 -21.32
CA VAL A 359 -15.42 -2.22 -21.87
C VAL A 359 -16.62 -2.42 -20.95
N ARG A 360 -17.73 -2.93 -21.50
CA ARG A 360 -18.84 -3.40 -20.67
C ARG A 360 -18.71 -4.89 -20.42
N ARG A 361 -18.55 -5.26 -19.15
CA ARG A 361 -18.44 -6.64 -18.68
C ARG A 361 -19.06 -6.75 -17.28
N THR A 362 -19.66 -7.91 -16.99
CA THR A 362 -20.11 -8.23 -15.64
C THR A 362 -18.90 -8.53 -14.76
N LEU A 363 -18.72 -7.75 -13.69
CA LEU A 363 -17.77 -8.04 -12.64
C LEU A 363 -18.35 -9.09 -11.69
N VAL A 364 -17.48 -9.89 -11.08
CA VAL A 364 -17.86 -10.88 -10.05
C VAL A 364 -17.32 -10.46 -8.70
N ALA A 365 -17.88 -11.03 -7.63
CA ALA A 365 -17.36 -10.85 -6.29
C ALA A 365 -15.93 -11.38 -6.17
N SER A 366 -15.06 -10.61 -5.53
CA SER A 366 -13.62 -10.87 -5.53
C SER A 366 -12.90 -10.07 -4.45
N THR A 367 -11.71 -10.51 -4.08
CA THR A 367 -10.71 -9.74 -3.32
C THR A 367 -9.35 -10.02 -3.96
N TRP A 368 -8.33 -9.21 -3.63
CA TRP A 368 -6.94 -9.56 -3.95
C TRP A 368 -6.28 -10.46 -2.89
N GLY A 369 -7.06 -10.88 -1.88
CA GLY A 369 -6.57 -11.71 -0.78
C GLY A 369 -6.35 -13.17 -1.19
N GLU A 370 -5.94 -13.98 -0.23
CA GLU A 370 -5.74 -15.41 -0.46
C GLU A 370 -7.05 -16.08 -0.95
N GLY A 371 -6.95 -16.88 -2.01
CA GLY A 371 -8.10 -17.52 -2.64
C GLY A 371 -8.96 -16.61 -3.53
N GLY A 372 -8.70 -15.30 -3.55
CA GLY A 372 -9.45 -14.32 -4.37
C GLY A 372 -10.92 -14.20 -3.97
N ASP A 373 -11.26 -14.51 -2.72
CA ASP A 373 -12.60 -14.38 -2.15
C ASP A 373 -12.55 -13.76 -0.74
N LEU A 374 -13.69 -13.71 -0.05
CA LEU A 374 -13.82 -13.05 1.24
C LEU A 374 -13.40 -13.94 2.42
N SER A 375 -12.91 -15.17 2.21
CA SER A 375 -12.68 -16.15 3.28
C SER A 375 -11.61 -15.74 4.31
N THR A 376 -10.65 -14.89 3.96
CA THR A 376 -9.71 -14.29 4.92
C THR A 376 -10.44 -13.46 5.98
N TRP A 377 -11.53 -12.77 5.62
CA TRP A 377 -12.26 -11.84 6.49
C TRP A 377 -13.66 -12.33 6.87
N ASP A 378 -14.17 -13.41 6.27
CA ASP A 378 -15.45 -14.04 6.62
C ASP A 378 -15.30 -15.56 6.64
N SER A 379 -14.83 -16.08 7.77
CA SER A 379 -14.66 -17.52 8.01
C SER A 379 -14.88 -17.86 9.50
N PRO A 380 -15.04 -19.16 9.84
CA PRO A 380 -15.19 -19.58 11.24
C PRO A 380 -14.06 -19.12 12.17
N ALA A 381 -12.83 -18.96 11.64
CA ALA A 381 -11.67 -18.54 12.43
C ALA A 381 -11.78 -17.10 12.95
N VAL A 382 -12.43 -16.22 12.17
CA VAL A 382 -12.57 -14.79 12.48
C VAL A 382 -14.01 -14.38 12.83
N ALA A 383 -14.93 -15.35 12.87
CA ALA A 383 -16.36 -15.14 13.02
C ALA A 383 -16.72 -14.28 14.26
N GLU A 384 -16.04 -14.49 15.40
CA GLU A 384 -16.31 -13.70 16.60
C GLU A 384 -16.03 -12.20 16.40
N LEU A 385 -14.92 -11.85 15.76
CA LEU A 385 -14.56 -10.46 15.45
C LEU A 385 -15.57 -9.83 14.48
N VAL A 386 -15.89 -10.56 13.41
CA VAL A 386 -16.78 -10.11 12.35
C VAL A 386 -18.21 -9.90 12.88
N PHE A 387 -18.73 -10.85 13.65
CA PHE A 387 -20.07 -10.72 14.24
C PHE A 387 -20.12 -9.64 15.32
N ALA A 388 -19.05 -9.44 16.11
CA ALA A 388 -18.98 -8.35 17.06
C ALA A 388 -19.03 -6.97 16.37
N ALA A 389 -18.25 -6.78 15.30
CA ALA A 389 -18.27 -5.54 14.51
C ALA A 389 -19.66 -5.27 13.88
N ARG A 390 -20.29 -6.30 13.29
CA ARG A 390 -21.64 -6.20 12.72
C ARG A 390 -22.70 -5.89 13.78
N ALA A 391 -22.61 -6.49 14.97
CA ALA A 391 -23.52 -6.23 16.08
C ALA A 391 -23.38 -4.80 16.60
N ALA A 392 -22.14 -4.32 16.79
CA ALA A 392 -21.87 -2.94 17.20
C ALA A 392 -22.39 -1.92 16.16
N GLU A 393 -22.23 -2.22 14.86
CA GLU A 393 -22.77 -1.39 13.79
C GLU A 393 -24.31 -1.26 13.88
N LEU A 394 -25.01 -2.38 14.01
CA LEU A 394 -26.47 -2.39 14.15
C LEU A 394 -26.92 -1.62 15.39
N GLU A 395 -26.23 -1.81 16.52
CA GLU A 395 -26.53 -1.11 17.76
C GLU A 395 -26.36 0.41 17.61
N LEU A 396 -25.26 0.86 16.99
CA LEU A 396 -25.05 2.28 16.74
C LEU A 396 -26.14 2.86 15.84
N VAL A 397 -26.47 2.18 14.74
CA VAL A 397 -27.53 2.64 13.81
C VAL A 397 -28.89 2.74 14.52
N MET A 398 -29.22 1.79 15.40
CA MET A 398 -30.47 1.82 16.17
C MET A 398 -30.52 2.95 17.19
N ARG A 399 -29.39 3.28 17.81
CA ARG A 399 -29.31 4.28 18.89
C ARG A 399 -28.95 5.69 18.42
N ALA A 400 -28.44 5.84 17.20
CA ALA A 400 -27.89 7.10 16.69
C ALA A 400 -28.82 8.32 16.85
N ARG A 401 -30.14 8.13 16.70
CA ARG A 401 -31.12 9.23 16.86
C ARG A 401 -31.30 9.72 18.29
N GLY A 402 -30.92 8.92 19.28
CA GLY A 402 -31.02 9.23 20.70
C GLY A 402 -29.72 9.72 21.33
N LEU A 403 -28.61 9.67 20.58
CA LEU A 403 -27.32 10.20 21.00
C LEU A 403 -27.22 11.67 20.61
N ASP A 404 -26.56 12.47 21.44
CA ASP A 404 -26.13 13.80 21.00
C ASP A 404 -24.97 13.69 20.00
N ARG A 405 -24.54 14.84 19.46
CA ARG A 405 -23.54 14.87 18.41
C ARG A 405 -22.18 14.34 18.88
N ASP A 406 -21.77 14.64 20.11
CA ASP A 406 -20.44 14.33 20.60
C ASP A 406 -20.35 12.84 20.97
N ASP A 407 -21.39 12.31 21.62
CA ASP A 407 -21.53 10.88 21.90
C ASP A 407 -21.62 10.05 20.62
N LEU A 408 -22.39 10.52 19.63
CA LEU A 408 -22.49 9.86 18.32
C LEU A 408 -21.14 9.86 17.60
N ALA A 409 -20.41 10.98 17.62
CA ALA A 409 -19.10 11.06 17.00
C ALA A 409 -18.08 10.14 17.69
N ALA A 410 -18.10 10.07 19.02
CA ALA A 410 -17.25 9.14 19.77
C ALA A 410 -17.57 7.68 19.41
N ALA A 411 -18.85 7.27 19.49
CA ALA A 411 -19.26 5.92 19.16
C ALA A 411 -18.98 5.54 17.68
N ALA A 412 -19.11 6.50 16.76
CA ALA A 412 -18.76 6.28 15.36
C ALA A 412 -17.26 6.05 15.15
N ARG A 413 -16.38 6.76 15.88
CA ARG A 413 -14.93 6.51 15.81
C ARG A 413 -14.56 5.12 16.32
N GLU A 414 -15.14 4.71 17.44
CA GLU A 414 -14.93 3.36 17.98
C GLU A 414 -15.43 2.28 17.01
N LEU A 415 -16.60 2.49 16.40
CA LEU A 415 -17.11 1.57 15.38
C LEU A 415 -16.18 1.49 14.16
N LEU A 416 -15.72 2.64 13.65
CA LEU A 416 -14.79 2.68 12.53
C LEU A 416 -13.51 1.91 12.87
N ALA A 417 -12.91 2.15 14.04
CA ALA A 417 -11.73 1.42 14.48
C ALA A 417 -11.98 -0.10 14.56
N LEU A 418 -13.13 -0.52 15.11
CA LEU A 418 -13.52 -1.92 15.20
C LEU A 418 -13.73 -2.60 13.84
N GLN A 419 -14.11 -1.83 12.81
CA GLN A 419 -14.41 -2.35 11.46
C GLN A 419 -13.18 -2.56 10.57
N SER A 420 -11.96 -2.24 11.03
CA SER A 420 -10.75 -2.40 10.22
C SER A 420 -10.55 -3.86 9.76
N SER A 421 -10.15 -4.05 8.50
CA SER A 421 -9.89 -5.39 7.94
C SER A 421 -8.71 -6.09 8.62
N ASP A 422 -7.78 -5.30 9.17
CA ASP A 422 -6.53 -5.74 9.78
C ASP A 422 -6.75 -6.74 10.92
N TRP A 423 -7.81 -6.56 11.71
CA TRP A 423 -8.08 -7.43 12.87
C TRP A 423 -8.37 -8.87 12.44
N ALA A 424 -9.23 -9.03 11.43
CA ALA A 424 -9.55 -10.35 10.90
C ALA A 424 -8.35 -10.92 10.11
N PHE A 425 -7.65 -10.08 9.33
CA PHE A 425 -6.45 -10.50 8.62
C PHE A 425 -5.37 -11.05 9.57
N MET A 426 -5.03 -10.31 10.63
CA MET A 426 -4.04 -10.76 11.62
C MET A 426 -4.49 -12.02 12.37
N ALA A 427 -5.78 -12.16 12.68
CA ALA A 427 -6.31 -13.34 13.38
C ALA A 427 -6.37 -14.59 12.47
N SER A 428 -6.39 -14.41 11.15
CA SER A 428 -6.41 -15.51 10.18
C SER A 428 -5.04 -16.15 9.92
N ARG A 429 -3.95 -15.49 10.34
CA ARG A 429 -2.56 -15.85 10.06
C ARG A 429 -1.92 -16.77 11.10
#